data_AF-A0AA39WP37-F1
#
_entry.id   AF-A0AA39WP37-F1
#
_cell.length_a   1.000
_cell.length_b   1.000
_cell.length_c   1.000
_cell.angle_alpha   90.00
_cell.angle_beta   90.00
_cell.angle_gamma   90.00
#
_symmetry.space_group_name_H-M   'P 1'
#
loop_
_entity.id
_entity.type
_entity.pdbx_description
1 polymer ?
#
loop_
_entity_poly.entity_id
_entity_poly.type
_entity_poly.pdbx_seq_one_letter_code
_entity_poly.pdbx_strand_id
1 'polypeptide(L)'
;MQFSALPILALFAIGTFAAPTEVETRDLEARQNCRQILPACFGGNVVSQTNCRCPGQKERCDLWTCPGAGQNVMVCGQEGTGCVWI
;
A
#
# COMPACT_ATOMS: atom_id res chain seq x y z
N MET A 1 -60.21 21.62 3.76
CA MET A 1 -58.91 21.52 4.44
C MET A 1 -58.64 20.05 4.68
N GLN A 2 -57.40 19.61 4.36
CA GLN A 2 -56.73 18.34 4.68
C GLN A 2 -57.43 17.03 4.28
N PHE A 3 -56.77 16.23 3.44
CA PHE A 3 -56.30 14.89 3.82
C PHE A 3 -55.10 14.53 2.95
N SER A 4 -53.94 14.38 3.61
CA SER A 4 -52.66 14.00 3.04
C SER A 4 -52.61 12.49 2.83
N ALA A 5 -52.15 12.04 1.66
CA ALA A 5 -51.75 10.64 1.46
C ALA A 5 -50.67 10.56 0.36
N LEU A 6 -49.41 10.72 0.77
CA LEU A 6 -48.26 10.19 0.07
C LEU A 6 -48.10 8.72 0.46
N PRO A 7 -47.95 7.80 -0.50
CA PRO A 7 -47.14 6.61 -0.27
C PRO A 7 -46.00 6.55 -1.31
N ILE A 8 -44.73 6.63 -0.86
CA ILE A 8 -43.85 5.47 -0.62
C ILE A 8 -43.28 4.97 -1.97
N LEU A 9 -42.06 5.37 -2.36
CA LEU A 9 -40.73 4.95 -1.87
C LEU A 9 -40.10 3.94 -2.83
N ALA A 10 -38.89 4.30 -3.25
CA ALA A 10 -37.76 3.44 -3.58
C ALA A 10 -37.89 2.51 -4.79
N LEU A 11 -37.11 2.83 -5.83
CA LEU A 11 -36.14 1.88 -6.36
C LEU A 11 -34.86 2.67 -6.68
N PHE A 12 -34.01 2.79 -5.67
CA PHE A 12 -32.62 3.19 -5.84
C PHE A 12 -31.96 2.17 -6.76
N ALA A 13 -31.61 2.59 -7.97
CA ALA A 13 -30.69 1.85 -8.80
C ALA A 13 -29.30 1.96 -8.16
N ILE A 14 -28.95 0.97 -7.33
CA ILE A 14 -27.58 0.78 -6.86
C ILE A 14 -26.80 0.31 -8.09
N GLY A 15 -26.25 1.28 -8.83
CA GLY A 15 -25.20 1.00 -9.79
C GLY A 15 -24.02 0.44 -9.00
N THR A 16 -23.83 -0.86 -9.06
CA THR A 16 -22.60 -1.51 -8.61
C THR A 16 -21.48 -0.93 -9.47
N PHE A 17 -20.81 0.10 -8.96
CA PHE A 17 -19.47 0.44 -9.42
C PHE A 17 -18.62 -0.81 -9.15
N ALA A 18 -18.48 -1.65 -10.18
CA ALA A 18 -17.31 -2.48 -10.32
C ALA A 18 -16.14 -1.51 -10.59
N ALA A 19 -15.76 -0.76 -9.57
CA ALA A 19 -14.44 -0.19 -9.52
C ALA A 19 -13.51 -1.42 -9.39
N PRO A 20 -12.67 -1.72 -10.40
CA PRO A 20 -11.57 -2.64 -10.16
C PRO A 20 -10.87 -2.09 -8.93
N THR A 21 -10.75 -2.95 -7.91
CA THR A 21 -9.99 -2.70 -6.70
C THR A 21 -8.75 -1.92 -7.10
N GLU A 22 -8.75 -0.62 -6.80
CA GLU A 22 -7.55 0.20 -6.86
C GLU A 22 -6.56 -0.60 -6.02
N VAL A 23 -5.60 -1.24 -6.69
CA VAL A 23 -4.46 -1.85 -6.03
C VAL A 23 -3.88 -0.72 -5.22
N GLU A 24 -4.07 -0.87 -3.91
CA GLU A 24 -3.73 -0.02 -2.79
C GLU A 24 -2.29 0.50 -2.94
N THR A 25 -2.13 1.49 -3.81
CA THR A 25 -0.86 2.17 -4.11
C THR A 25 -0.85 3.57 -3.53
N ARG A 26 -2.00 4.03 -3.00
CA ARG A 26 -2.18 5.39 -2.44
C ARG A 26 -1.84 5.53 -0.96
N ASP A 27 -1.58 4.44 -0.23
CA ASP A 27 -1.23 4.47 1.21
C ASP A 27 0.12 3.78 1.53
N LEU A 28 0.99 3.68 0.52
CA LEU A 28 2.41 3.36 0.76
C LEU A 28 3.28 4.63 0.88
N GLU A 29 2.72 5.81 0.63
CA GLU A 29 3.47 7.06 0.45
C GLU A 29 4.06 7.65 1.75
N ALA A 30 3.68 7.13 2.93
CA ALA A 30 4.19 7.59 4.23
C ALA A 30 4.89 6.50 5.07
N ARG A 31 5.32 5.39 4.46
CA ARG A 31 6.05 4.31 5.18
C ARG A 31 7.54 4.63 5.23
N GLN A 32 8.22 4.17 6.29
CA GLN A 32 9.61 4.52 6.59
C GLN A 32 10.54 4.41 5.39
N ASN A 33 11.38 5.42 5.21
CA ASN A 33 12.10 5.63 3.96
C ASN A 33 13.42 4.86 3.95
N CYS A 34 13.38 3.61 3.51
CA CYS A 34 14.59 2.81 3.30
C CYS A 34 15.57 3.41 2.28
N ARG A 35 15.18 4.41 1.47
CA ARG A 35 16.12 5.20 0.65
C ARG A 35 17.09 6.04 1.52
N GLN A 36 16.68 6.44 2.72
CA GLN A 36 17.54 7.20 3.65
C GLN A 36 18.46 6.27 4.44
N ILE A 37 17.98 5.09 4.82
CA ILE A 37 18.75 4.10 5.57
C ILE A 37 19.79 3.43 4.66
N LEU A 38 19.43 3.15 3.41
CA LEU A 38 20.32 2.59 2.39
C LEU A 38 20.41 3.53 1.18
N PRO A 39 21.47 4.37 1.13
CA PRO A 39 21.73 5.25 0.00
C PRO A 39 21.84 4.52 -1.35
N ALA A 40 22.25 3.25 -1.34
CA ALA A 40 22.32 2.42 -2.54
C ALA A 40 20.94 2.14 -3.17
N CYS A 41 19.85 2.28 -2.42
CA CYS A 41 18.48 2.20 -2.94
C CYS A 41 17.84 3.57 -3.15
N PHE A 42 18.63 4.65 -3.18
CA PHE A 42 18.11 5.97 -3.46
C PHE A 42 17.49 6.02 -4.87
N GLY A 43 16.21 6.36 -4.94
CA GLY A 43 15.41 6.29 -6.18
C GLY A 43 14.66 4.98 -6.39
N GLY A 44 14.79 4.00 -5.50
CA GLY A 44 13.99 2.77 -5.52
C GLY A 44 12.55 3.00 -5.09
N ASN A 45 11.63 2.08 -5.35
CA ASN A 45 10.22 2.22 -4.98
C ASN A 45 9.68 0.94 -4.35
N VAL A 46 8.67 1.08 -3.50
CA VAL A 46 7.93 -0.07 -2.98
C VAL A 46 7.15 -0.71 -4.13
N VAL A 47 7.22 -2.03 -4.24
CA VAL A 47 6.51 -2.84 -5.24
C VAL A 47 5.46 -3.75 -4.61
N SER A 48 5.64 -4.17 -3.36
CA SER A 48 4.66 -4.97 -2.63
C SER A 48 4.99 -5.01 -1.14
N GLN A 49 4.29 -5.85 -0.38
CA GLN A 49 4.58 -6.12 1.03
C GLN A 49 4.73 -7.61 1.27
N THR A 50 5.65 -7.96 2.14
CA THR A 50 5.99 -9.35 2.46
C THR A 50 6.24 -9.53 3.95
N ASN A 51 6.40 -10.78 4.37
CA ASN A 51 6.86 -11.07 5.71
C ASN A 51 8.33 -10.70 5.81
N CYS A 52 8.68 -10.06 6.93
CA CYS A 52 10.06 -9.73 7.21
C CYS A 52 10.92 -10.99 7.30
N ARG A 53 12.10 -10.95 6.67
CA ARG A 53 13.00 -12.10 6.54
C ARG A 53 14.15 -12.06 7.53
N CYS A 54 14.42 -10.90 8.13
CA CYS A 54 15.55 -10.70 9.02
C CYS A 54 15.14 -10.34 10.44
N PRO A 55 15.90 -10.80 11.45
CA PRO A 55 15.74 -10.34 12.82
C PRO A 55 16.04 -8.84 12.90
N GLY A 56 15.23 -8.12 13.68
CA GLY A 56 15.30 -6.66 13.80
C GLY A 56 14.34 -5.92 12.87
N GLN A 57 13.70 -6.61 11.92
CA GLN A 57 12.56 -6.10 11.17
C GLN A 57 11.26 -6.32 11.94
N LYS A 58 10.45 -5.27 12.06
CA LYS A 58 9.17 -5.29 12.77
C LYS A 58 8.01 -5.11 11.79
N GLU A 59 6.89 -5.71 12.19
CA GLU A 59 5.63 -5.74 11.44
C GLU A 59 5.74 -6.40 10.06
N ARG A 60 4.98 -5.89 9.08
CA ARG A 60 5.11 -6.26 7.67
C ARG A 60 6.26 -5.49 7.07
N CYS A 61 6.94 -6.12 6.11
CA CYS A 61 8.04 -5.51 5.40
C CYS A 61 7.60 -5.04 4.03
N ASP A 62 7.98 -3.82 3.67
CA ASP A 62 7.83 -3.31 2.31
C ASP A 62 8.90 -3.95 1.43
N LEU A 63 8.49 -4.47 0.28
CA LEU A 63 9.36 -4.97 -0.76
C LEU A 63 9.73 -3.80 -1.67
N TRP A 64 11.01 -3.47 -1.72
CA TRP A 64 11.56 -2.38 -2.52
C TRP A 64 12.27 -2.92 -3.75
N THR A 65 12.04 -2.28 -4.89
CA THR A 65 12.90 -2.42 -6.08
C THR A 65 13.81 -1.21 -6.14
N CYS A 66 15.11 -1.44 -6.14
CA CYS A 66 16.14 -0.41 -6.12
C CYS A 66 16.80 -0.24 -7.49
N PRO A 67 17.28 0.97 -7.83
CA PRO A 67 18.02 1.18 -9.07
C PRO A 67 19.38 0.49 -9.02
N GLY A 68 19.82 -0.02 -10.18
CA GLY A 68 21.10 -0.72 -10.33
C GLY A 68 21.01 -1.85 -11.37
N ALA A 69 22.14 -2.51 -11.66
CA ALA A 69 22.15 -3.66 -12.56
C ALA A 69 21.64 -4.91 -11.83
N GLY A 70 20.70 -5.66 -12.44
CA GLY A 70 20.17 -6.91 -11.91
C GLY A 70 18.90 -6.77 -11.05
N GLN A 71 18.53 -7.85 -10.35
CA GLN A 71 17.39 -7.89 -9.41
C GLN A 71 17.81 -7.26 -8.08
N ASN A 72 17.83 -5.93 -8.00
CA ASN A 72 18.14 -5.20 -6.77
C ASN A 72 16.87 -5.06 -5.94
N VAL A 73 16.49 -6.14 -5.27
CA VAL A 73 15.30 -6.19 -4.43
C VAL A 73 15.73 -6.11 -2.96
N MET A 74 15.01 -5.33 -2.19
CA MET A 74 15.23 -5.17 -0.75
C MET A 74 13.92 -5.38 -0.01
N VAL A 75 14.00 -5.81 1.25
CA VAL A 75 12.90 -5.73 2.20
C VAL A 75 13.22 -4.74 3.32
N CYS A 76 12.23 -3.94 3.68
CA CYS A 76 12.30 -2.83 4.63
C CYS A 76 11.23 -3.01 5.70
N GLY A 77 11.58 -3.06 6.99
CA GLY A 77 10.56 -3.07 8.05
C GLY A 77 9.75 -1.77 8.03
N GLN A 78 8.42 -1.85 8.11
CA GLN A 78 7.55 -0.67 7.97
C GLN A 78 7.76 0.39 9.05
N GLU A 79 8.23 -0.01 10.23
CA GLU A 79 8.65 0.90 11.29
C GLU A 79 10.08 1.45 11.09
N GLY A 80 10.69 1.30 9.91
CA GLY A 80 12.09 1.65 9.62
C GLY A 80 13.07 0.75 10.37
N THR A 81 12.56 -0.42 10.76
CA THR A 81 13.25 -1.41 11.55
C THR A 81 14.01 -2.30 10.59
N GLY A 82 15.23 -1.89 10.23
CA GLY A 82 16.16 -2.70 9.42
C GLY A 82 15.76 -2.90 7.95
N CYS A 83 16.77 -2.95 7.10
CA CYS A 83 16.60 -3.22 5.68
C CYS A 83 17.68 -4.19 5.19
N VAL A 84 17.29 -5.10 4.30
CA VAL A 84 18.19 -6.14 3.79
C VAL A 84 17.91 -6.39 2.31
N TRP A 85 18.97 -6.69 1.57
CA TRP A 85 18.91 -7.12 0.18
C TRP A 85 18.51 -8.59 0.10
N ILE A 86 17.66 -8.93 -0.88
CA ILE A 86 17.17 -10.31 -1.09
C ILE A 86 17.25 -10.75 -2.54
#